data_AF-A0A355FW50-F1
#
_entry.id   AF-A0A355FW50-F1
#
_cell.length_a   1.000
_cell.length_b   1.000
_cell.length_c   1.000
_cell.angle_alpha   90.00
_cell.angle_beta   90.00
_cell.angle_gamma   90.00
#
_symmetry.space_group_name_H-M   'P 1'
#
loop_
_entity.id
_entity.type
_entity.pdbx_description
1 polymer ?
#
loop_
_entity_poly.entity_id
_entity_poly.type
_entity_poly.pdbx_seq_one_letter_code
_entity_poly.pdbx_strand_id
1 'polypeptide(L)'
;MAAFIPGAGQIMNRKYWKAPLVWGGIAWCISLIDYNTSALIQARAELILLEQNQANAYDLQQARNEETFYRQQRDVSWFALTGVHLLSILDAHVDANLLAFDVSEDLSMEFAPLIPAGQGPQAAALGIVLSWELNRSKHPKFTR
;
A
#
# COMPACT_ATOMS: atom_id res chain seq x y z
N MET A 1 9.03 -19.82 -8.26
CA MET A 1 9.40 -19.99 -6.83
C MET A 1 10.08 -18.72 -6.33
N ALA A 2 9.33 -17.61 -6.25
CA ALA A 2 9.77 -16.36 -5.64
C ALA A 2 8.50 -15.57 -5.28
N ALA A 3 7.77 -16.06 -4.28
CA ALA A 3 6.53 -15.47 -3.79
C ALA A 3 6.57 -15.54 -2.26
N PHE A 4 7.41 -14.71 -1.65
CA PHE A 4 7.45 -14.57 -0.18
C PHE A 4 8.01 -13.22 0.29
N ILE A 5 7.87 -12.15 -0.51
CA ILE A 5 8.16 -10.80 -0.04
C ILE A 5 7.00 -9.89 -0.48
N PRO A 6 6.24 -9.31 0.47
CA PRO A 6 5.23 -8.31 0.13
C PRO A 6 5.92 -7.13 -0.56
N GLY A 7 5.49 -6.79 -1.77
CA GLY A 7 6.07 -5.71 -2.58
C GLY A 7 6.84 -6.13 -3.84
N ALA A 8 7.09 -7.43 -4.07
CA ALA A 8 7.78 -7.87 -5.30
C ALA A 8 7.02 -7.49 -6.59
N GLY A 9 5.68 -7.43 -6.53
CA GLY A 9 4.84 -6.95 -7.63
C GLY A 9 4.86 -5.43 -7.86
N GLN A 10 5.30 -4.64 -6.88
CA GLN A 10 5.36 -3.17 -6.98
C GLN A 10 6.67 -2.67 -7.59
N ILE A 11 7.74 -3.48 -7.57
CA ILE A 11 9.06 -3.13 -8.11
C ILE A 11 9.05 -3.11 -9.66
N MET A 12 8.24 -3.95 -10.31
CA MET A 12 8.16 -4.00 -11.77
C MET A 12 7.39 -2.82 -12.39
N ASN A 13 6.64 -2.03 -11.60
CA ASN A 13 5.76 -0.96 -12.12
C ASN A 13 6.06 0.46 -11.58
N ARG A 14 7.25 0.71 -10.99
CA ARG A 14 7.74 2.04 -10.57
C ARG A 14 6.84 2.89 -9.63
N LYS A 15 5.75 2.37 -9.05
CA LYS A 15 4.86 3.14 -8.14
C LYS A 15 5.24 3.00 -6.66
N TYR A 16 6.47 3.40 -6.31
CA TYR A 16 7.01 3.32 -4.94
C TYR A 16 6.39 4.32 -3.94
N TRP A 17 5.72 5.35 -4.45
CA TRP A 17 5.20 6.44 -3.61
C TRP A 17 4.03 6.00 -2.69
N LYS A 18 3.35 4.89 -3.01
CA LYS A 18 2.30 4.32 -2.14
C LYS A 18 2.86 3.59 -0.92
N ALA A 19 4.12 3.14 -0.97
CA ALA A 19 4.71 2.33 0.09
C ALA A 19 4.79 3.07 1.44
N PRO A 20 5.27 4.33 1.52
CA PRO A 20 5.28 5.08 2.78
C PRO A 20 3.91 5.17 3.46
N LEU A 21 2.81 5.21 2.69
CA LEU A 21 1.46 5.27 3.24
C LEU A 21 1.07 3.97 3.95
N VAL A 22 1.34 2.81 3.32
CA VAL A 22 1.07 1.49 3.91
C VAL A 22 1.94 1.27 5.14
N TRP A 23 3.24 1.55 5.04
CA TRP A 23 4.16 1.43 6.18
C TRP A 23 3.78 2.37 7.32
N GLY A 24 3.37 3.60 7.01
CA GLY A 24 2.87 4.55 8.00
C GLY A 24 1.61 4.05 8.72
N GLY A 25 0.65 3.50 7.97
CA GLY A 25 -0.56 2.91 8.55
C GLY A 25 -0.29 1.72 9.46
N ILE A 26 0.63 0.83 9.06
CA ILE A 26 1.06 -0.31 9.88
C ILE A 26 1.78 0.17 11.14
N ALA A 27 2.77 1.07 11.00
CA ALA A 27 3.52 1.60 12.14
C ALA A 27 2.62 2.30 13.16
N TRP A 28 1.62 3.06 12.69
CA TRP A 28 0.59 3.66 13.52
C TRP A 28 -0.20 2.62 14.31
N CYS A 29 -0.67 1.56 13.66
CA CYS A 29 -1.43 0.50 14.32
C CYS A 29 -0.58 -0.24 15.38
N ILE A 30 0.69 -0.52 15.08
CA ILE A 30 1.62 -1.12 16.04
C ILE A 30 1.78 -0.22 17.27
N SER A 31 1.99 1.08 17.06
CA SER A 31 2.10 2.04 18.17
C SER A 31 0.84 2.07 19.05
N LEU A 32 -0.35 1.94 18.46
CA LEU A 32 -1.61 1.85 19.23
C LEU A 32 -1.71 0.55 20.03
N ILE A 33 -1.28 -0.58 19.46
CA ILE A 33 -1.26 -1.88 20.15
C ILE A 33 -0.31 -1.80 21.35
N ASP A 34 0.90 -1.26 21.17
CA ASP A 34 1.91 -1.15 22.22
C ASP A 34 1.44 -0.24 23.36
N TYR A 35 0.86 0.91 23.02
CA TYR A 35 0.28 1.84 23.99
C TYR A 35 -0.85 1.17 24.80
N ASN A 36 -1.84 0.60 24.13
CA ASN A 36 -2.98 -0.03 24.79
C ASN A 36 -2.58 -1.26 25.60
N THR A 37 -1.57 -2.01 25.16
CA THR A 37 -1.03 -3.14 25.92
C THR A 37 -0.33 -2.67 27.19
N SER A 38 0.50 -1.63 27.09
CA SER A 38 1.19 -1.05 28.24
C SER A 38 0.21 -0.48 29.27
N ALA A 39 -0.80 0.26 28.80
CA ALA A 39 -1.86 0.80 29.64
C ALA A 39 -2.71 -0.31 30.29
N LEU A 40 -3.01 -1.39 29.56
CA LEU A 40 -3.71 -2.56 30.11
C LEU A 40 -2.91 -3.23 31.23
N ILE A 41 -1.59 -3.36 31.08
CA ILE A 41 -0.73 -3.93 32.14
C ILE A 41 -0.78 -3.06 33.40
N GLN A 42 -0.73 -1.74 33.24
CA GLN A 42 -0.81 -0.79 34.37
C GLN A 42 -2.17 -0.84 35.06
N ALA A 43 -3.27 -0.77 34.30
CA ALA A 43 -4.63 -0.86 34.83
C ALA A 43 -4.87 -2.20 35.58
N ARG A 44 -4.30 -3.30 35.07
CA ARG A 44 -4.35 -4.60 35.76
C ARG A 44 -3.57 -4.60 37.07
N ALA A 45 -2.39 -3.99 37.10
CA ALA A 45 -1.57 -3.91 38.31
C ALA A 45 -2.31 -3.11 39.40
N GLU A 46 -2.96 -2.01 39.03
CA GLU A 46 -3.79 -1.22 39.95
C GLU A 46 -4.99 -2.02 40.47
N LEU A 47 -5.73 -2.70 39.58
CA LEU A 47 -6.85 -3.54 39.98
C LEU A 47 -6.42 -4.62 41.00
N ILE A 48 -5.28 -5.28 40.76
CA ILE A 48 -4.74 -6.29 41.68
C ILE A 48 -4.39 -5.67 43.04
N LEU A 49 -3.77 -4.49 43.06
CA LEU A 49 -3.45 -3.79 44.31
C LEU A 49 -4.71 -3.39 45.08
N LEU A 50 -5.75 -2.92 44.40
CA LEU A 50 -7.03 -2.56 45.03
C LEU A 50 -7.76 -3.79 45.57
N GLU A 51 -7.73 -4.91 44.83
CA GLU A 51 -8.26 -6.20 45.30
C GLU A 51 -7.53 -6.70 46.55
N GLN A 52 -6.19 -6.60 46.57
CA GLN A 52 -5.36 -7.01 47.71
C GLN A 52 -5.59 -6.15 48.96
N ASN A 53 -5.74 -4.84 48.78
CA ASN A 53 -5.98 -3.90 49.88
C ASN A 53 -7.44 -3.86 50.34
N GLN A 54 -8.31 -4.72 49.81
CA GLN A 54 -9.75 -4.73 50.11
C GLN A 54 -10.37 -3.33 49.93
N ALA A 55 -10.02 -2.66 48.84
CA ALA A 55 -10.51 -1.33 48.51
C ALA A 55 -12.05 -1.31 48.39
N ASN A 56 -12.62 -0.10 48.51
CA ASN A 56 -14.06 0.07 48.43
C ASN A 56 -14.60 -0.39 47.06
N ALA A 57 -15.85 -0.85 47.05
CA ALA A 57 -16.50 -1.35 45.83
C ALA A 57 -16.50 -0.33 44.68
N TYR A 58 -16.55 0.97 45.00
CA TYR A 58 -16.48 2.05 44.00
C TYR A 58 -15.13 2.09 43.28
N ASP A 59 -14.02 2.15 44.03
CA ASP A 59 -12.66 2.22 43.48
C ASP A 59 -12.34 0.97 42.66
N LEU A 60 -12.77 -0.18 43.16
CA LEU A 60 -12.59 -1.48 42.50
C LEU A 60 -13.39 -1.54 41.19
N GLN A 61 -14.63 -1.05 41.18
CA GLN A 61 -15.44 -0.99 39.96
C GLN A 61 -14.83 -0.04 38.92
N GLN A 62 -14.28 1.09 39.36
CA GLN A 62 -13.59 2.03 38.48
C GLN A 62 -12.38 1.37 37.82
N ALA A 63 -11.50 0.71 38.59
CA ALA A 63 -10.34 0.01 38.05
C ALA A 63 -10.72 -1.14 37.10
N ARG A 64 -11.82 -1.88 37.39
CA ARG A 64 -12.34 -2.92 36.46
C ARG A 64 -12.81 -2.34 35.14
N ASN A 65 -13.47 -1.18 35.16
CA ASN A 65 -13.93 -0.50 33.96
C ASN A 65 -12.74 -0.04 33.11
N GLU A 66 -11.70 0.49 33.75
CA GLU A 66 -10.47 0.92 33.07
C GLU A 66 -9.68 -0.25 32.45
N GLU A 67 -9.52 -1.36 33.19
CA GLU A 67 -8.92 -2.60 32.67
C GLU A 67 -9.70 -3.12 31.45
N THR A 68 -11.04 -3.10 31.54
CA THR A 68 -11.91 -3.52 30.44
C THR A 68 -11.80 -2.58 29.23
N PHE A 69 -11.70 -1.28 29.46
CA PHE A 69 -11.53 -0.29 28.40
C PHE A 69 -10.23 -0.53 27.61
N TYR A 70 -9.08 -0.65 28.27
CA TYR A 70 -7.81 -0.88 27.57
C TYR A 70 -7.73 -2.25 26.91
N ARG A 71 -8.38 -3.27 27.48
CA ARG A 71 -8.52 -4.58 26.83
C ARG A 71 -9.25 -4.45 25.49
N GLN A 72 -10.41 -3.78 25.50
CA GLN A 72 -11.19 -3.55 24.27
C GLN A 72 -10.41 -2.71 23.25
N GLN A 73 -9.73 -1.64 23.68
CA GLN A 73 -8.96 -0.79 22.78
C GLN A 73 -7.78 -1.52 22.14
N ARG A 74 -7.09 -2.39 22.89
CA ARG A 74 -6.04 -3.25 22.33
C ARG A 74 -6.62 -4.20 21.27
N ASP A 75 -7.76 -4.82 21.56
CA ASP A 75 -8.40 -5.75 20.62
C ASP A 75 -8.85 -5.02 19.34
N VAL A 76 -9.41 -3.81 19.46
CA VAL A 76 -9.72 -2.91 18.33
C VAL A 76 -8.46 -2.54 17.55
N SER A 77 -7.34 -2.29 18.23
CA SER A 77 -6.06 -1.98 17.57
C SER A 77 -5.53 -3.16 16.74
N TRP A 78 -5.71 -4.40 17.22
CA TRP A 78 -5.41 -5.61 16.45
C TRP A 78 -6.31 -5.77 15.22
N PHE A 79 -7.60 -5.45 15.34
CA PHE A 79 -8.51 -5.43 14.20
C PHE A 79 -8.13 -4.33 13.19
N ALA A 80 -7.71 -3.16 13.66
CA ALA A 80 -7.25 -2.07 12.81
C ALA A 80 -5.99 -2.49 12.03
N LEU A 81 -5.00 -3.10 12.68
CA LEU A 81 -3.80 -3.63 12.02
C LEU A 81 -4.16 -4.64 10.93
N THR A 82 -5.07 -5.57 11.24
CA THR A 82 -5.56 -6.57 10.30
C THR A 82 -6.28 -5.90 9.12
N GLY A 83 -7.13 -4.90 9.39
CA GLY A 83 -7.83 -4.12 8.37
C GLY A 83 -6.86 -3.40 7.42
N VAL A 84 -5.84 -2.72 7.96
CA VAL A 84 -4.79 -2.08 7.15
C VAL A 84 -4.04 -3.11 6.31
N HIS A 85 -3.72 -4.27 6.88
CA HIS A 85 -3.04 -5.33 6.15
C HIS A 85 -3.90 -5.88 5.00
N LEU A 86 -5.18 -6.14 5.24
CA LEU A 86 -6.12 -6.60 4.22
C LEU A 86 -6.32 -5.56 3.10
N LEU A 87 -6.46 -4.29 3.45
CA LEU A 87 -6.53 -3.20 2.48
C LEU A 87 -5.27 -3.12 1.61
N SER A 88 -4.09 -3.35 2.19
CA SER A 88 -2.84 -3.36 1.43
C SER A 88 -2.78 -4.49 0.40
N ILE A 89 -3.35 -5.66 0.73
CA ILE A 89 -3.46 -6.80 -0.20
C ILE A 89 -4.46 -6.49 -1.32
N LEU A 90 -5.61 -5.89 -0.99
CA LEU A 90 -6.62 -5.52 -1.97
C LEU A 90 -6.11 -4.47 -2.97
N ASP A 91 -5.41 -3.43 -2.51
CA ASP A 91 -4.79 -2.44 -3.39
C ASP A 91 -3.80 -3.09 -4.36
N ALA A 92 -2.97 -4.01 -3.87
CA ALA A 92 -2.03 -4.77 -4.70
C ALA A 92 -2.75 -5.71 -5.71
N HIS A 93 -3.85 -6.34 -5.31
CA HIS A 93 -4.63 -7.22 -6.19
C HIS A 93 -5.34 -6.45 -7.32
N VAL A 94 -5.91 -5.29 -7.00
CA VAL A 94 -6.53 -4.40 -7.99
C VAL A 94 -5.50 -3.88 -8.99
N ASP A 95 -4.34 -3.40 -8.51
CA ASP A 95 -3.24 -2.95 -9.36
C ASP A 95 -2.75 -4.09 -10.29
N ALA A 96 -2.68 -5.32 -9.79
CA ALA A 96 -2.28 -6.49 -10.58
C ALA A 96 -3.33 -6.89 -11.65
N ASN A 97 -4.62 -6.82 -11.34
CA ASN A 97 -5.69 -7.14 -12.30
C ASN A 97 -5.82 -6.08 -13.41
N LEU A 98 -5.53 -4.80 -13.11
CA LEU A 98 -5.50 -3.73 -14.10
C LEU A 98 -4.25 -3.76 -14.99
N LEU A 99 -3.12 -4.27 -14.51
CA LEU A 99 -1.92 -4.50 -15.34
C LEU A 99 -2.11 -5.58 -16.42
N ALA A 100 -3.08 -6.47 -16.26
CA ALA A 100 -3.41 -7.48 -17.28
C ALA A 100 -4.21 -6.91 -18.46
N PHE A 101 -4.79 -5.70 -18.32
CA PHE A 101 -5.38 -4.95 -19.43
C PHE A 101 -4.28 -4.16 -20.14
N ASP A 102 -3.63 -4.81 -21.11
CA ASP A 102 -2.66 -4.20 -22.02
C ASP A 102 -3.33 -3.14 -22.91
N VAL A 103 -3.12 -1.86 -22.59
CA VAL A 103 -3.33 -0.75 -23.53
C VAL A 103 -1.95 -0.31 -24.01
N SER A 104 -1.34 -1.10 -24.89
CA SER A 104 -0.14 -0.70 -25.61
C SER A 104 -0.51 0.27 -26.74
N GLU A 105 -0.50 1.56 -26.44
CA GLU A 105 -0.25 2.58 -27.46
C GLU A 105 1.26 2.80 -27.50
N ASP A 106 1.95 2.15 -28.43
CA ASP A 106 3.37 2.42 -28.70
C ASP A 106 3.51 3.82 -29.31
N LEU A 107 3.56 4.82 -28.44
CA LEU A 107 3.92 6.18 -28.80
C LEU A 107 5.43 6.34 -28.57
N SER A 108 6.21 6.17 -29.64
CA SER A 108 7.65 6.37 -29.62
C SER A 108 8.00 7.79 -30.09
N MET A 109 8.87 8.46 -29.33
CA MET A 109 9.42 9.77 -29.65
C MET A 109 10.90 9.59 -29.96
N GLU A 110 11.30 9.82 -31.20
CA GLU A 110 12.68 9.68 -31.65
C GLU A 110 13.27 11.05 -32.01
N PHE A 111 14.42 11.38 -31.42
CA PHE A 111 15.20 12.56 -31.77
C PHE A 111 16.26 12.15 -32.79
N ALA A 112 15.94 12.29 -34.07
CA ALA A 112 16.87 12.02 -35.16
C ALA A 112 17.21 13.30 -35.94
N PRO A 113 18.49 13.56 -36.25
CA PRO A 113 18.85 14.66 -37.13
C PRO A 113 18.33 14.39 -38.55
N LEU A 114 17.60 15.34 -39.12
CA LEU A 114 17.07 15.21 -40.49
C LEU A 114 18.18 15.64 -41.45
N ILE A 115 18.68 14.71 -42.27
CA ILE A 115 19.65 15.00 -43.33
C ILE A 115 18.87 15.17 -44.64
N PRO A 116 18.56 16.40 -45.08
CA PRO A 116 17.84 16.61 -46.33
C PRO A 116 18.70 16.15 -47.52
N ALA A 117 18.19 15.20 -48.30
CA ALA A 117 18.82 14.76 -49.54
C ALA A 117 18.63 15.85 -50.62
N GLY A 118 19.58 16.77 -50.70
CA GLY A 118 19.62 17.82 -51.72
C GLY A 118 21.05 18.27 -52.02
N GLN A 119 21.35 18.52 -53.30
CA GLN A 119 22.65 18.99 -53.78
C GLN A 119 22.82 20.48 -53.44
N GLY A 120 23.14 20.80 -52.19
CA GLY A 120 23.42 22.15 -51.69
C GLY A 120 24.13 22.11 -50.33
N PRO A 121 24.65 23.23 -49.79
CA PRO A 121 25.36 23.23 -48.52
C PRO A 121 24.47 22.66 -47.41
N GLN A 122 24.87 21.50 -46.89
CA GLN A 122 24.07 20.68 -45.99
C GLN A 122 24.04 21.32 -44.60
N ALA A 123 22.98 22.07 -44.29
CA ALA A 123 22.69 22.47 -42.93
C ALA A 123 22.04 21.28 -42.20
N ALA A 124 22.73 20.73 -41.20
CA ALA A 124 22.13 19.77 -40.29
C ALA A 124 20.97 20.45 -39.54
N ALA A 125 19.75 19.95 -39.71
CA ALA A 125 18.58 20.43 -39.00
C ALA A 125 18.24 19.48 -37.86
N LEU A 126 18.07 20.02 -36.66
CA LEU A 126 17.51 19.27 -35.53
C LEU A 126 15.99 19.22 -35.70
N GLY A 127 15.42 18.02 -35.69
CA GLY A 127 13.99 17.80 -35.80
C GLY A 127 13.49 16.84 -34.72
N ILE A 128 12.22 16.97 -34.35
CA ILE A 128 11.50 16.01 -33.51
C ILE A 128 10.62 15.18 -34.44
N VAL A 129 10.78 13.86 -34.44
CA VAL A 129 9.93 12.95 -35.21
C VAL A 129 9.01 12.21 -34.25
N LEU A 130 7.70 12.30 -34.52
CA LEU A 130 6.68 11.55 -33.80
C LEU A 130 6.22 10.40 -34.70
N SER A 131 6.42 9.17 -34.24
CA SER A 131 5.97 7.95 -34.89
C SER A 131 4.83 7.35 -34.06
N TRP A 132 3.73 6.99 -34.71
CA TRP A 132 2.62 6.30 -34.06
C TRP A 132 2.27 5.04 -34.86
N GLU A 133 2.55 3.87 -34.29
CA GLU A 133 2.18 2.58 -34.89
C GLU A 133 0.91 2.04 -34.21
N LEU A 134 -0.19 2.03 -34.96
CA LEU A 134 -1.45 1.47 -34.48
C LEU A 134 -1.51 -0.04 -34.78
N ASN A 135 -1.18 -0.90 -33.82
CA ASN A 135 -1.33 -2.35 -33.99
C ASN A 135 -2.82 -2.77 -33.93
N ARG A 136 -3.52 -2.68 -35.07
CA ARG A 136 -4.88 -3.24 -35.23
C ARG A 136 -4.84 -4.70 -35.68
N SER A 137 -4.42 -5.66 -34.83
CA SER A 137 -4.89 -7.04 -35.03
C SER A 137 -4.76 -7.96 -33.81
N LYS A 138 -5.78 -7.97 -32.96
CA LYS A 138 -6.27 -9.23 -32.36
C LYS A 138 -7.80 -9.21 -32.30
N HIS A 139 -8.43 -9.39 -33.46
CA HIS A 139 -9.81 -9.83 -33.48
C HIS A 139 -9.83 -11.32 -33.06
N PRO A 140 -10.57 -11.72 -32.01
CA PRO A 140 -10.81 -13.14 -31.78
C PRO A 140 -11.60 -13.66 -32.98
N LYS A 141 -11.02 -14.58 -33.74
CA LYS A 141 -11.76 -15.35 -34.73
C LYS A 141 -12.71 -16.25 -33.96
N PHE A 142 -13.97 -15.85 -33.84
CA PHE A 142 -15.05 -16.78 -33.53
C PHE A 142 -15.21 -17.72 -34.73
N THR A 143 -14.52 -18.85 -34.70
CA THR A 143 -14.91 -20.01 -35.51
C THR A 143 -15.97 -20.78 -34.74
N ARG A 144 -17.08 -21.02 -35.45
CA ARG A 144 -18.32 -21.63 -34.99
C ARG A 144 -18.17 -23.14 -34.77
#